data_AF-A0A2W6ZZQ3-F1
#
_entry.id   AF-A0A2W6ZZQ3-F1
#
_cell.length_a   1.000
_cell.length_b   1.000
_cell.length_c   1.000
_cell.angle_alpha   90.00
_cell.angle_beta   90.00
_cell.angle_gamma   90.00
#
_symmetry.space_group_name_H-M   'P 1'
#
loop_
_entity.id
_entity.type
_entity.pdbx_description
1 polymer ?
#
loop_
_entity_poly.entity_id
_entity_poly.type
_entity_poly.pdbx_seq_one_letter_code
_entity_poly.pdbx_strand_id
1 'polypeptide(L)'
;MIKVQESRAVELKALGWPAEAISQYERLWEYRQRWGAINLDPEERGFLRKAESELPKRVASGQGGSQKKTTQEKSHYRWLAFHLEAMTQPGAVAGIEAGEQGAWPILLEEELRALDYFEPVLGLADTHKAKLFIPAREQWVSEAAAQARILTYDFEAPLEVLRQTGKTSWKSIRSAATAGPQDYPVLDAEAARSFRASVRSNLLALVRATFPSLSGNDQPDPPDDWQRS
;
A
#
# COMPACT_ATOMS: atom_id res chain seq x y z
N MET A 1 17.26 4.73 24.27
CA MET A 1 17.39 3.38 24.87
C MET A 1 17.86 2.44 23.77
N ILE A 2 19.15 2.09 23.74
CA ILE A 2 19.71 1.20 22.70
C ILE A 2 19.22 -0.22 23.01
N LYS A 3 18.61 -0.89 22.03
CA LYS A 3 18.16 -2.27 22.16
C LYS A 3 19.40 -3.15 22.38
N VAL A 4 19.60 -3.66 23.58
CA VAL A 4 20.65 -4.64 23.87
C VAL A 4 20.27 -5.91 23.10
N GLN A 5 20.99 -6.23 22.04
CA GLN A 5 20.90 -7.56 21.43
C GLN A 5 21.60 -8.52 22.37
N GLU A 6 21.00 -9.67 22.69
CA GLU A 6 21.66 -10.71 23.48
C GLU A 6 22.48 -11.65 22.60
N SER A 7 23.58 -12.18 23.13
CA SER A 7 24.42 -13.21 22.52
C SER A 7 23.60 -14.47 22.16
N ARG A 8 24.02 -15.17 21.11
CA ARG A 8 23.35 -16.37 20.56
C ARG A 8 24.03 -17.70 20.90
N ALA A 9 24.89 -17.68 21.90
CA ALA A 9 25.69 -18.84 22.30
C ALA A 9 24.85 -20.06 22.69
N VAL A 10 23.70 -19.85 23.33
CA VAL A 10 22.73 -20.92 23.67
C VAL A 10 22.21 -21.62 22.41
N GLU A 11 22.00 -20.88 21.33
CA GLU A 11 21.53 -21.43 20.05
C GLU A 11 22.65 -22.23 19.36
N LEU A 12 23.90 -21.74 19.38
CA LEU A 12 25.06 -22.50 18.89
C LEU A 12 25.27 -23.81 19.67
N LYS A 13 25.07 -23.77 21.00
CA LYS A 13 25.11 -24.96 21.85
C LYS A 13 24.07 -25.99 21.42
N ALA A 14 22.85 -25.55 21.09
CA ALA A 14 21.79 -26.43 20.60
C ALA A 14 22.11 -27.04 19.22
N LEU A 15 22.92 -26.38 18.40
CA LEU A 15 23.44 -26.89 17.12
C LEU A 15 24.63 -27.85 17.27
N GLY A 16 25.08 -28.13 18.50
CA GLY A 16 26.18 -29.06 18.76
C GLY A 16 27.58 -28.47 18.58
N TRP A 17 27.73 -27.15 18.62
CA TRP A 17 29.04 -26.52 18.62
C TRP A 17 29.87 -26.91 19.87
N PRO A 18 31.20 -27.04 19.75
CA PRO A 18 32.04 -27.39 20.89
C PRO A 18 32.09 -26.25 21.91
N ALA A 19 32.23 -26.59 23.20
CA ALA A 19 32.19 -25.63 24.30
C ALA A 19 33.22 -24.49 24.15
N GLU A 20 34.42 -24.81 23.69
CA GLU A 20 35.49 -23.82 23.46
C GLU A 20 35.11 -22.81 22.37
N ALA A 21 34.47 -23.25 21.29
CA ALA A 21 34.02 -22.36 20.21
C ALA A 21 32.84 -21.49 20.66
N ILE A 22 31.97 -22.00 21.54
CA ILE A 22 30.87 -21.22 22.12
C ILE A 22 31.42 -20.10 23.00
N SER A 23 32.38 -20.39 23.89
CA SER A 23 33.03 -19.37 24.73
C SER A 23 33.80 -18.34 23.90
N GLN A 24 34.48 -18.78 22.82
CA GLN A 24 35.13 -17.87 21.89
C GLN A 24 34.12 -16.94 21.18
N TYR A 25 32.98 -17.49 20.76
CA TYR A 25 31.90 -16.71 20.14
C TYR A 25 31.34 -15.63 21.08
N GLU A 26 31.05 -15.97 22.34
CA GLU A 26 30.56 -15.00 23.34
C GLU A 26 31.56 -13.86 23.54
N ARG A 27 32.83 -14.20 23.76
CA ARG A 27 33.91 -13.21 23.95
C ARG A 27 34.03 -12.25 22.77
N LEU A 28 34.04 -12.79 21.55
CA LEU A 28 34.18 -11.98 20.32
C LEU A 28 32.92 -11.15 20.04
N TRP A 29 31.75 -11.69 20.35
CA TRP A 29 30.48 -10.99 20.19
C TRP A 29 30.41 -9.79 21.16
N GLU A 30 30.77 -9.96 22.43
CA GLU A 30 30.83 -8.87 23.41
C GLU A 30 31.86 -7.80 23.02
N TYR A 31 33.04 -8.24 22.60
CA TYR A 31 34.09 -7.33 22.13
C TYR A 31 33.63 -6.51 20.92
N ARG A 32 32.95 -7.15 19.95
CA ARG A 32 32.35 -6.47 18.79
C ARG A 32 31.30 -5.44 19.20
N GLN A 33 30.46 -5.71 20.21
CA GLN A 33 29.47 -4.75 20.68
C GLN A 33 30.13 -3.53 21.33
N ARG A 34 31.21 -3.76 22.09
CA ARG A 34 31.89 -2.70 22.86
C ARG A 34 32.81 -1.82 22.01
N TRP A 35 33.51 -2.41 21.04
CA TRP A 35 34.58 -1.74 20.29
C TRP A 35 34.34 -1.71 18.77
N GLY A 36 33.31 -2.39 18.27
CA GLY A 36 33.02 -2.47 16.84
C GLY A 36 33.84 -3.55 16.12
N ALA A 37 33.28 -4.07 15.02
CA ALA A 37 33.87 -5.18 14.26
C ALA A 37 35.18 -4.83 13.54
N ILE A 38 35.52 -3.55 13.41
CA ILE A 38 36.77 -3.12 12.75
C ILE A 38 38.02 -3.42 13.58
N ASN A 39 37.85 -3.57 14.90
CA ASN A 39 38.92 -3.88 15.84
C ASN A 39 39.16 -5.39 16.04
N LEU A 40 38.45 -6.24 15.29
CA LEU A 40 38.64 -7.68 15.29
C LEU A 40 39.58 -8.10 14.16
N ASP A 41 40.42 -9.08 14.45
CA ASP A 41 41.32 -9.65 13.44
C ASP A 41 40.53 -10.28 12.28
N PRO A 42 41.11 -10.39 11.07
CA PRO A 42 40.44 -11.01 9.94
C PRO A 42 39.91 -12.42 10.23
N GLU A 43 40.64 -13.21 11.00
CA GLU A 43 40.24 -14.57 11.40
C GLU A 43 39.08 -14.55 12.39
N GLU A 44 39.10 -13.66 13.38
CA GLU A 44 38.01 -13.49 14.36
C GLU A 44 36.72 -13.01 13.69
N ARG A 45 36.83 -12.11 12.70
CA ARG A 45 35.69 -11.69 11.86
C ARG A 45 35.16 -12.85 11.03
N GLY A 46 36.05 -13.68 10.47
CA GLY A 46 35.68 -14.88 9.73
C GLY A 46 34.94 -15.88 10.62
N PHE A 47 35.43 -16.11 11.83
CA PHE A 47 34.83 -16.97 12.83
C PHE A 47 33.41 -16.52 13.20
N LEU A 48 33.22 -15.23 13.51
CA LEU A 48 31.89 -14.68 13.81
C LEU A 48 30.93 -14.83 12.63
N ARG A 49 31.37 -14.56 11.39
CA ARG A 49 30.52 -14.75 10.21
C ARG A 49 30.11 -16.20 10.01
N LYS A 50 31.03 -17.15 10.23
CA LYS A 50 30.73 -18.58 10.14
C LYS A 50 29.69 -18.97 11.18
N ALA A 51 29.90 -18.60 12.45
CA ALA A 51 28.95 -18.84 13.53
C ALA A 51 27.57 -18.21 13.26
N GLU A 52 27.52 -16.95 12.78
CA GLU A 52 26.27 -16.28 12.41
C GLU A 52 25.57 -16.93 11.20
N SER A 53 26.32 -17.55 10.30
CA SER A 53 25.76 -18.22 9.12
C SER A 53 25.13 -19.58 9.42
N GLU A 54 25.64 -20.30 10.43
CA GLU A 54 25.11 -21.59 10.88
C GLU A 54 23.93 -21.44 11.84
N LEU A 55 23.86 -20.31 12.56
CA LEU A 55 22.70 -19.98 13.38
C LEU A 55 21.45 -19.85 12.52
N PRO A 56 20.28 -20.38 12.97
CA PRO A 56 19.01 -20.13 12.30
C PRO A 56 18.85 -18.64 12.07
N LYS A 57 18.41 -18.23 10.86
CA LYS A 57 18.17 -16.81 10.61
C LYS A 57 17.15 -16.33 11.64
N ARG A 58 17.56 -15.41 12.53
CA ARG A 58 16.60 -14.64 13.31
C ARG A 58 15.77 -13.94 12.26
N VAL A 59 14.53 -14.39 12.09
CA VAL A 59 13.54 -13.58 11.40
C VAL A 59 13.61 -12.24 12.09
N ALA A 60 14.09 -11.22 11.36
CA ALA A 60 14.10 -9.86 11.87
C ALA A 60 12.70 -9.62 12.47
N SER A 61 12.60 -8.82 13.51
CA SER A 61 11.30 -8.34 14.00
C SER A 61 10.66 -7.45 12.92
N GLY A 62 10.16 -8.09 11.85
CA GLY A 62 9.84 -7.52 10.54
C GLY A 62 9.98 -8.48 9.34
N GLN A 63 10.62 -9.64 9.48
CA GLN A 63 10.71 -10.69 8.45
C GLN A 63 10.36 -12.08 9.01
N GLY A 64 9.55 -12.16 10.07
CA GLY A 64 8.71 -13.35 10.27
C GLY A 64 7.90 -13.54 8.99
N GLY A 65 7.73 -14.77 8.51
CA GLY A 65 6.93 -15.09 7.33
C GLY A 65 5.53 -14.48 7.45
N SER A 66 5.41 -13.21 7.08
CA SER A 66 4.18 -12.54 6.79
C SER A 66 3.60 -13.39 5.70
N GLN A 67 2.44 -14.01 5.95
CA GLN A 67 1.55 -14.35 4.84
C GLN A 67 1.60 -13.14 3.89
N LYS A 68 1.97 -13.39 2.63
CA LYS A 68 2.11 -12.31 1.66
C LYS A 68 0.75 -11.61 1.66
N LYS A 69 0.73 -10.37 2.16
CA LYS A 69 -0.50 -9.59 2.19
C LYS A 69 -1.10 -9.62 0.79
N THR A 70 -2.37 -9.96 0.68
CA THR A 70 -3.08 -9.87 -0.60
C THR A 70 -3.11 -8.42 -1.05
N THR A 71 -3.40 -8.15 -2.33
CA THR A 71 -3.56 -6.79 -2.86
C THR A 71 -4.53 -5.96 -2.00
N GLN A 72 -5.61 -6.59 -1.53
CA GLN A 72 -6.67 -5.96 -0.73
C GLN A 72 -6.22 -5.59 0.68
N GLU A 73 -5.21 -6.27 1.23
CA GLU A 73 -4.65 -5.98 2.55
C GLU A 73 -3.60 -4.85 2.51
N LYS A 74 -3.21 -4.39 1.32
CA LYS A 74 -2.24 -3.32 1.13
C LYS A 74 -2.87 -1.97 1.46
N SER A 75 -2.07 -1.09 2.07
CA SER A 75 -2.56 0.20 2.55
C SER A 75 -3.15 1.07 1.44
N HIS A 76 -2.59 1.03 0.22
CA HIS A 76 -3.12 1.82 -0.91
C HIS A 76 -4.52 1.35 -1.32
N TYR A 77 -4.71 0.03 -1.48
CA TYR A 77 -6.02 -0.55 -1.78
C TYR A 77 -7.04 -0.20 -0.69
N ARG A 78 -6.70 -0.44 0.58
CA ARG A 78 -7.60 -0.17 1.72
C ARG A 78 -7.98 1.30 1.81
N TRP A 79 -7.06 2.20 1.47
CA TRP A 79 -7.31 3.63 1.43
C TRP A 79 -8.33 4.02 0.35
N LEU A 80 -8.25 3.44 -0.85
CA LEU A 80 -9.24 3.64 -1.92
C LEU A 80 -10.61 3.06 -1.52
N ALA A 81 -10.62 1.82 -1.03
CA ALA A 81 -11.85 1.15 -0.59
C ALA A 81 -12.54 1.91 0.55
N PHE A 82 -11.77 2.44 1.50
CA PHE A 82 -12.29 3.28 2.59
C PHE A 82 -13.03 4.52 2.08
N HIS A 83 -12.44 5.25 1.11
CA HIS A 83 -13.08 6.43 0.54
C HIS A 83 -14.33 6.08 -0.29
N LEU A 84 -14.27 4.98 -1.06
CA LEU A 84 -15.43 4.47 -1.79
C LEU A 84 -16.58 4.12 -0.85
N GLU A 85 -16.30 3.38 0.23
CA GLU A 85 -17.28 3.02 1.25
C GLU A 85 -17.90 4.28 1.87
N ALA A 86 -17.09 5.26 2.26
CA ALA A 86 -17.57 6.50 2.87
C ALA A 86 -18.48 7.33 1.94
N MET A 87 -18.27 7.29 0.62
CA MET A 87 -19.09 8.01 -0.36
C MET A 87 -20.36 7.27 -0.76
N THR A 88 -20.39 5.94 -0.60
CA THR A 88 -21.52 5.08 -0.99
C THR A 88 -22.46 4.77 0.17
N GLN A 89 -22.12 5.20 1.39
CA GLN A 89 -23.01 5.10 2.54
C GLN A 89 -24.32 5.88 2.30
N PRO A 90 -25.48 5.34 2.73
CA PRO A 90 -26.75 6.04 2.64
C PRO A 90 -26.68 7.40 3.34
N GLY A 91 -27.01 8.47 2.60
CA GLY A 91 -26.99 9.84 3.12
C GLY A 91 -25.61 10.48 3.20
N ALA A 92 -24.55 9.85 2.69
CA ALA A 92 -23.20 10.42 2.63
C ALA A 92 -23.16 11.75 1.85
N VAL A 93 -23.95 11.85 0.78
CA VAL A 93 -24.10 13.05 -0.04
C VAL A 93 -25.59 13.41 -0.10
N ALA A 94 -25.93 14.58 0.41
CA ALA A 94 -27.31 15.06 0.38
C ALA A 94 -27.73 15.47 -1.03
N GLY A 95 -28.90 15.02 -1.48
CA GLY A 95 -29.49 15.44 -2.75
C GLY A 95 -29.07 14.63 -3.98
N ILE A 96 -28.52 13.43 -3.81
CA ILE A 96 -28.42 12.43 -4.89
C ILE A 96 -29.82 11.83 -5.11
N GLU A 97 -30.28 11.82 -6.36
CA GLU A 97 -31.56 11.27 -6.77
C GLU A 97 -31.44 9.81 -7.23
N ALA A 98 -32.58 9.13 -7.36
CA ALA A 98 -32.60 7.74 -7.81
C ALA A 98 -32.10 7.62 -9.26
N GLY A 99 -31.10 6.77 -9.49
CA GLY A 99 -30.50 6.56 -10.81
C GLY A 99 -29.33 7.49 -11.12
N GLU A 100 -29.04 8.45 -10.25
CA GLU A 100 -27.81 9.24 -10.31
C GLU A 100 -26.67 8.54 -9.56
N GLN A 101 -25.43 8.83 -9.97
CA GLN A 101 -24.24 8.31 -9.32
C GLN A 101 -23.15 9.38 -9.26
N GLY A 102 -22.42 9.44 -8.15
CA GLY A 102 -21.25 10.30 -8.02
C GLY A 102 -20.10 9.85 -8.92
N ALA A 103 -19.39 10.80 -9.54
CA ALA A 103 -18.23 10.50 -10.37
C ALA A 103 -17.07 9.87 -9.56
N TRP A 104 -16.87 10.30 -8.31
CA TRP A 104 -15.82 9.76 -7.44
C TRP A 104 -16.00 8.26 -7.16
N PRO A 105 -17.16 7.77 -6.70
CA PRO A 105 -17.41 6.33 -6.56
C PRO A 105 -17.11 5.52 -7.84
N ILE A 106 -17.59 5.96 -9.00
CA ILE A 106 -17.34 5.27 -10.29
C ILE A 106 -15.85 5.13 -10.54
N LEU A 107 -15.09 6.21 -10.34
CA LEU A 107 -13.65 6.20 -10.54
C LEU A 107 -12.94 5.22 -9.59
N LEU A 108 -13.32 5.20 -8.32
CA LEU A 108 -12.68 4.33 -7.31
C LEU A 108 -13.04 2.87 -7.51
N GLU A 109 -14.27 2.58 -7.92
CA GLU A 109 -14.69 1.24 -8.33
C GLU A 109 -13.82 0.72 -9.48
N GLU A 110 -13.64 1.50 -10.54
CA GLU A 110 -12.81 1.08 -11.67
C GLU A 110 -11.32 0.99 -11.32
N GLU A 111 -10.82 1.83 -10.40
CA GLU A 111 -9.45 1.71 -9.89
C GLU A 111 -9.25 0.42 -9.10
N LEU A 112 -10.13 0.12 -8.15
CA LEU A 112 -10.09 -1.11 -7.36
C LEU A 112 -10.24 -2.34 -8.25
N ARG A 113 -11.14 -2.29 -9.25
CA ARG A 113 -11.33 -3.34 -10.25
C ARG A 113 -10.04 -3.62 -11.03
N ALA A 114 -9.32 -2.58 -11.46
CA ALA A 114 -8.03 -2.75 -12.13
C ALA A 114 -6.96 -3.35 -11.20
N LEU A 115 -6.92 -2.92 -9.93
CA LEU A 115 -6.00 -3.49 -8.93
C LEU A 115 -6.30 -4.96 -8.62
N ASP A 116 -7.57 -5.33 -8.54
CA ASP A 116 -8.00 -6.71 -8.33
C ASP A 116 -7.68 -7.61 -9.52
N TYR A 117 -7.77 -7.08 -10.74
CA TYR A 117 -7.51 -7.86 -11.95
C TYR A 117 -6.02 -8.08 -12.23
N PHE A 118 -5.21 -7.02 -12.16
CA PHE A 118 -3.78 -7.10 -12.45
C PHE A 118 -2.93 -7.52 -11.25
N GLU A 119 -3.49 -7.49 -10.04
CA GLU A 119 -2.84 -7.84 -8.78
C GLU A 119 -1.41 -7.27 -8.63
N PRO A 120 -1.19 -5.95 -8.78
CA PRO A 120 0.13 -5.38 -8.58
C PRO A 120 0.62 -5.65 -7.15
N VAL A 121 1.94 -5.75 -6.99
CA VAL A 121 2.54 -6.06 -5.68
C VAL A 121 2.19 -4.99 -4.62
N LEU A 122 1.96 -3.74 -5.06
CA LEU A 122 1.70 -2.55 -4.25
C LEU A 122 2.76 -2.38 -3.15
N GLY A 123 4.01 -2.64 -3.54
CA GLY A 123 5.20 -2.40 -2.71
C GLY A 123 5.56 -0.92 -2.64
N LEU A 124 6.74 -0.61 -2.11
CA LEU A 124 7.21 0.78 -1.99
C LEU A 124 7.29 1.48 -3.36
N ALA A 125 7.82 0.80 -4.38
CA ALA A 125 7.97 1.36 -5.72
C ALA A 125 6.62 1.71 -6.35
N ASP A 126 5.68 0.76 -6.35
CA ASP A 126 4.30 0.99 -6.83
C ASP A 126 3.62 2.10 -6.04
N THR A 127 3.71 2.09 -4.71
CA THR A 127 3.07 3.10 -3.84
C THR A 127 3.64 4.50 -4.06
N HIS A 128 4.94 4.62 -4.34
CA HIS A 128 5.53 5.91 -4.73
C HIS A 128 4.99 6.39 -6.08
N LYS A 129 4.81 5.48 -7.03
CA LYS A 129 4.29 5.79 -8.36
C LYS A 129 2.77 6.02 -8.37
N ALA A 130 2.02 5.47 -7.41
CA ALA A 130 0.59 5.69 -7.23
C ALA A 130 0.20 7.18 -7.06
N LYS A 131 1.15 8.04 -6.68
CA LYS A 131 0.94 9.50 -6.64
C LYS A 131 0.62 10.11 -8.02
N LEU A 132 1.04 9.45 -9.11
CA LEU A 132 0.73 9.87 -10.47
C LEU A 132 -0.76 9.74 -10.81
N PHE A 133 -1.51 8.95 -10.03
CA PHE A 133 -2.96 8.87 -10.19
C PHE A 133 -3.66 10.12 -9.68
N ILE A 134 -3.08 10.87 -8.74
CA ILE A 134 -3.73 12.07 -8.17
C ILE A 134 -4.12 13.09 -9.26
N PRO A 135 -3.20 13.57 -10.13
CA PRO A 135 -3.60 14.49 -11.20
C PRO A 135 -4.55 13.84 -12.22
N ALA A 136 -4.42 12.54 -12.50
CA ALA A 136 -5.31 11.84 -13.41
C ALA A 136 -6.75 11.78 -12.88
N ARG A 137 -6.93 11.50 -11.58
CA ARG A 137 -8.25 11.47 -10.93
C ARG A 137 -8.94 12.83 -11.01
N GLU A 138 -8.22 13.90 -10.67
CA GLU A 138 -8.76 15.26 -10.74
C GLU A 138 -9.13 15.64 -12.17
N GLN A 139 -8.30 15.26 -13.15
CA GLN A 139 -8.61 15.49 -14.57
C GLN A 139 -9.91 14.79 -14.98
N TRP A 140 -10.04 13.48 -14.75
CA TRP A 140 -11.22 12.73 -15.16
C TRP A 140 -12.49 13.20 -14.44
N VAL A 141 -12.40 13.52 -13.15
CA VAL A 141 -13.54 14.07 -12.40
C VAL A 141 -13.91 15.47 -12.92
N SER A 142 -12.93 16.30 -13.30
CA SER A 142 -13.19 17.60 -13.92
C SER A 142 -13.85 17.46 -15.30
N GLU A 143 -13.48 16.44 -16.09
CA GLU A 143 -14.12 16.14 -17.37
C GLU A 143 -15.58 15.69 -17.16
N ALA A 144 -15.83 14.84 -16.15
CA ALA A 144 -17.19 14.45 -15.77
C ALA A 144 -18.03 15.64 -15.29
N ALA A 145 -17.43 16.57 -14.55
CA ALA A 145 -18.11 17.76 -14.02
C ALA A 145 -18.77 18.61 -15.10
N ALA A 146 -18.26 18.60 -16.33
CA ALA A 146 -18.83 19.35 -17.46
C ALA A 146 -20.23 18.87 -17.88
N GLN A 147 -20.61 17.63 -17.52
CA GLN A 147 -21.90 17.01 -17.83
C GLN A 147 -22.67 16.66 -16.56
N ALA A 148 -22.19 17.10 -15.40
CA ALA A 148 -22.71 16.71 -14.10
C ALA A 148 -23.42 17.86 -13.39
N ARG A 149 -24.32 17.50 -12.49
CA ARG A 149 -24.77 18.40 -11.43
C ARG A 149 -23.73 18.38 -10.31
N ILE A 150 -23.33 19.55 -9.81
CA ILE A 150 -22.31 19.63 -8.76
C ILE A 150 -23.00 19.68 -7.40
N LEU A 151 -22.70 18.70 -6.55
CA LEU A 151 -23.04 18.67 -5.13
C LEU A 151 -21.80 18.95 -4.28
N THR A 152 -21.97 18.93 -2.96
CA THR A 152 -20.90 19.12 -1.98
C THR A 152 -20.70 17.84 -1.17
N TYR A 153 -19.45 17.44 -0.99
CA TYR A 153 -19.06 16.36 -0.10
C TYR A 153 -17.81 16.74 0.70
N ASP A 154 -17.80 16.39 1.98
CA ASP A 154 -16.63 16.56 2.84
C ASP A 154 -15.73 15.33 2.78
N PHE A 155 -14.68 15.42 1.96
CA PHE A 155 -13.70 14.33 1.78
C PHE A 155 -12.80 14.10 3.01
N GLU A 156 -12.79 15.01 3.98
CA GLU A 156 -11.95 14.93 5.18
C GLU A 156 -12.72 14.33 6.37
N ALA A 157 -14.03 14.58 6.45
CA ALA A 157 -14.88 14.09 7.55
C ALA A 157 -14.74 12.57 7.83
N PRO A 158 -14.71 11.66 6.84
CA PRO A 158 -14.50 10.23 7.10
C PRO A 158 -13.16 9.96 7.80
N LEU A 159 -12.11 10.69 7.45
CA LEU A 159 -10.77 10.53 8.04
C LEU A 159 -10.72 11.04 9.48
N GLU A 160 -11.48 12.09 9.80
CA GLU A 160 -11.61 12.58 11.17
C GLU A 160 -12.24 11.52 12.08
N VAL A 161 -13.30 10.86 11.62
CA VAL A 161 -13.92 9.72 12.31
C VAL A 161 -12.91 8.58 12.47
N LEU A 162 -12.18 8.22 11.41
CA LEU A 162 -11.18 7.16 11.46
C LEU A 162 -10.07 7.46 12.49
N ARG A 163 -9.60 8.71 12.59
CA ARG A 163 -8.58 9.14 13.56
C ARG A 163 -9.02 8.98 15.02
N GLN A 164 -10.32 9.00 15.30
CA GLN A 164 -10.84 8.76 16.65
C GLN A 164 -10.69 7.29 17.07
N THR A 165 -10.64 6.36 16.10
CA THR A 165 -10.49 4.92 16.36
C THR A 165 -9.01 4.49 16.55
N GLY A 166 -8.06 5.35 16.16
CA GLY A 166 -6.63 5.06 16.28
C GLY A 166 -5.75 5.95 15.41
N LYS A 167 -4.44 5.70 15.46
CA LYS A 167 -3.48 6.44 14.63
C LYS A 167 -3.50 5.95 13.18
N THR A 168 -3.84 6.84 12.25
CA THR A 168 -3.71 6.62 10.80
C THR A 168 -2.93 7.77 10.17
N SER A 169 -2.18 7.47 9.11
CA SER A 169 -1.49 8.45 8.26
C SER A 169 -2.20 8.68 6.91
N TRP A 170 -3.42 8.16 6.76
CA TRP A 170 -4.22 8.32 5.56
C TRP A 170 -4.62 9.78 5.34
N LYS A 171 -4.63 10.17 4.08
CA LYS A 171 -4.94 11.53 3.61
C LYS A 171 -6.25 11.54 2.84
N SER A 172 -6.83 12.72 2.67
CA SER A 172 -7.96 12.89 1.74
C SER A 172 -7.56 12.43 0.35
N ILE A 173 -8.54 11.87 -0.36
CA ILE A 173 -8.38 11.50 -1.77
C ILE A 173 -8.26 12.72 -2.68
N ARG A 174 -8.75 13.86 -2.19
CA ARG A 174 -8.74 15.15 -2.87
C ARG A 174 -7.80 16.11 -2.16
N SER A 175 -7.05 16.89 -2.92
CA SER A 175 -6.18 17.91 -2.35
C SER A 175 -7.00 19.13 -1.90
N ALA A 176 -6.69 19.66 -0.71
CA ALA A 176 -7.26 20.94 -0.25
C ALA A 176 -6.84 22.14 -1.13
N ALA A 177 -5.80 21.98 -1.95
CA ALA A 177 -5.36 22.99 -2.91
C ALA A 177 -6.10 22.91 -4.26
N THR A 178 -6.95 21.91 -4.48
CA THR A 178 -7.75 21.80 -5.70
C THR A 178 -8.83 22.88 -5.71
N ALA A 179 -9.13 23.47 -6.87
CA ALA A 179 -10.24 24.39 -7.01
C ALA A 179 -11.57 23.66 -6.72
N GLY A 180 -12.43 24.28 -5.89
CA GLY A 180 -13.66 23.66 -5.42
C GLY A 180 -13.43 22.33 -4.70
N PRO A 181 -12.65 22.27 -3.59
CA PRO A 181 -12.16 21.03 -2.98
C PRO A 181 -13.26 20.10 -2.42
N GLN A 182 -14.49 20.60 -2.32
CA GLN A 182 -15.67 19.83 -1.90
C GLN A 182 -16.62 19.47 -3.06
N ASP A 183 -16.31 19.92 -4.28
CA ASP A 183 -17.12 19.60 -5.46
C ASP A 183 -17.26 18.09 -5.63
N TYR A 184 -18.51 17.67 -5.77
CA TYR A 184 -18.90 16.29 -5.93
C TYR A 184 -19.81 16.19 -7.17
N PRO A 185 -19.24 15.92 -8.36
CA PRO A 185 -20.01 15.76 -9.58
C PRO A 185 -20.93 14.54 -9.51
N VAL A 186 -22.21 14.76 -9.80
CA VAL A 186 -23.26 13.74 -9.87
C VAL A 186 -23.74 13.62 -11.30
N LEU A 187 -23.70 12.40 -11.82
CA LEU A 187 -24.01 12.05 -13.19
C LEU A 187 -25.35 11.30 -13.23
N ASP A 188 -26.14 11.55 -14.27
CA ASP A 188 -27.27 10.67 -14.59
C ASP A 188 -26.80 9.30 -15.10
N ALA A 189 -27.74 8.38 -15.33
CA ALA A 189 -27.43 7.01 -15.73
C ALA A 189 -26.72 6.88 -17.10
N GLU A 190 -26.90 7.82 -18.02
CA GLU A 190 -26.24 7.80 -19.33
C GLU A 190 -24.83 8.38 -19.25
N ALA A 191 -24.69 9.53 -18.60
CA ALA A 191 -23.41 10.17 -18.35
C ALA A 191 -22.51 9.28 -17.47
N ALA A 192 -23.07 8.62 -16.44
CA ALA A 192 -22.34 7.68 -15.58
C ALA A 192 -21.79 6.47 -16.37
N ARG A 193 -22.57 5.89 -17.29
CA ARG A 193 -22.11 4.77 -18.14
C ARG A 193 -20.98 5.20 -19.06
N SER A 194 -21.14 6.35 -19.71
CA SER A 194 -20.14 6.91 -20.62
C SER A 194 -18.84 7.25 -19.89
N PHE A 195 -18.96 7.88 -18.71
CA PHE A 195 -17.83 8.19 -17.86
C PHE A 195 -17.09 6.94 -17.38
N ARG A 196 -17.83 5.91 -16.92
CA ARG A 196 -17.26 4.63 -16.48
C ARG A 196 -16.43 3.97 -17.59
N ALA A 197 -16.96 3.92 -18.82
CA ALA A 197 -16.25 3.35 -19.96
C ALA A 197 -14.95 4.11 -20.29
N SER A 198 -15.01 5.46 -20.27
CA SER A 198 -13.84 6.31 -20.49
C SER A 198 -12.77 6.13 -19.41
N VAL A 199 -13.16 6.23 -18.13
CA VAL A 199 -12.24 6.05 -16.99
C VAL A 199 -11.62 4.66 -17.03
N ARG A 200 -12.40 3.61 -17.25
CA ARG A 200 -11.89 2.23 -17.33
C ARG A 200 -10.76 2.12 -18.33
N SER A 201 -10.97 2.53 -19.57
CA SER A 201 -9.94 2.44 -20.62
C SER A 201 -8.67 3.19 -20.23
N ASN A 202 -8.82 4.43 -19.74
CA ASN A 202 -7.68 5.27 -19.37
C ASN A 202 -6.95 4.75 -18.13
N LEU A 203 -7.68 4.19 -17.18
CA LEU A 203 -7.15 3.71 -15.91
C LEU A 203 -6.39 2.41 -16.08
N LEU A 204 -6.86 1.48 -16.92
CA LEU A 204 -6.12 0.27 -17.28
C LEU A 204 -4.76 0.61 -17.89
N ALA A 205 -4.74 1.56 -18.84
CA ALA A 205 -3.51 2.05 -19.45
C ALA A 205 -2.58 2.70 -18.41
N LEU A 206 -3.12 3.54 -17.52
CA LEU A 206 -2.34 4.21 -16.47
C LEU A 206 -1.74 3.21 -15.47
N VAL A 207 -2.51 2.22 -15.02
CA VAL A 207 -2.06 1.18 -14.08
C VAL A 207 -0.87 0.41 -14.64
N ARG A 208 -0.96 -0.07 -15.88
CA ARG A 208 0.13 -0.82 -16.53
C ARG A 208 1.36 0.04 -16.77
N ALA A 209 1.19 1.32 -17.15
CA ALA A 209 2.30 2.23 -17.37
C ALA A 209 2.97 2.69 -16.07
N THR A 210 2.24 2.70 -14.95
CA THR A 210 2.68 3.35 -13.71
C THR A 210 3.32 2.39 -12.73
N PHE A 211 2.78 1.18 -12.54
CA PHE A 211 3.28 0.25 -11.52
C PHE A 211 4.44 -0.60 -12.06
N PRO A 212 5.67 -0.44 -11.53
CA PRO A 212 6.81 -1.22 -11.99
C PRO A 212 6.62 -2.73 -11.78
N SER A 213 5.81 -3.16 -10.81
CA SER A 213 5.50 -4.58 -10.61
C SER A 213 4.71 -5.22 -11.75
N LEU A 214 4.07 -4.41 -12.60
CA LEU A 214 3.36 -4.85 -13.81
C LEU A 214 4.22 -4.75 -15.08
N SER A 215 5.49 -4.35 -14.96
CA SER A 215 6.41 -4.27 -16.10
C SER A 215 6.63 -5.66 -16.70
N GLY A 216 6.31 -5.83 -17.98
CA GLY A 216 6.35 -7.14 -18.65
C GLY A 216 5.15 -8.04 -18.35
N ASN A 217 4.07 -7.49 -17.78
CA ASN A 217 2.79 -8.19 -17.66
C ASN A 217 2.03 -8.14 -19.01
N ASP A 218 1.88 -9.32 -19.62
CA ASP A 218 1.18 -9.55 -20.89
C ASP A 218 -0.28 -10.00 -20.71
N GLN A 219 -0.82 -9.94 -19.49
CA GLN A 219 -2.23 -10.22 -19.21
C GLN A 219 -3.11 -9.27 -20.04
N PRO A 220 -4.12 -9.79 -20.74
CA PRO A 220 -5.04 -8.97 -21.53
C PRO A 220 -5.85 -8.06 -20.62
N ASP A 221 -6.48 -7.02 -21.17
CA ASP A 221 -7.37 -6.17 -20.38
C ASP A 221 -8.64 -6.94 -19.95
N PRO A 222 -9.20 -6.65 -18.75
CA PRO A 222 -10.39 -7.33 -18.27
C PRO A 222 -11.62 -6.99 -19.14
N PRO A 223 -12.49 -7.97 -19.45
CA PRO A 223 -13.80 -7.73 -20.06
C PRO A 223 -14.61 -6.69 -19.29
N ASP A 224 -15.46 -5.92 -19.96
CA ASP A 224 -16.24 -4.84 -19.35
C ASP A 224 -17.14 -5.28 -18.18
N ASP A 225 -17.61 -6.52 -18.22
CA ASP A 225 -18.45 -7.16 -17.20
C ASP A 225 -17.64 -7.92 -16.14
N TRP A 226 -16.31 -7.94 -16.24
CA TRP A 226 -15.47 -8.61 -15.26
C TRP A 226 -15.65 -7.99 -13.88
N GLN A 227 -15.95 -8.85 -12.92
CA GLN A 227 -15.97 -8.54 -11.49
C GLN A 227 -15.13 -9.59 -10.77
N ARG A 228 -14.54 -9.18 -9.64
CA ARG A 228 -13.83 -10.11 -8.75
C ARG A 228 -14.81 -11.15 -8.20
N SER A 229 -14.47 -12.43 -8.37
CA SER A 229 -15.21 -13.59 -7.85
C SER A 229 -15.09 -13.76 -6.35
#